data_AF-A0A250XWB2-F1
#
_entry.id   AF-A0A250XWB2-F1
#
_cell.length_a   1.000
_cell.length_b   1.000
_cell.length_c   1.000
_cell.angle_alpha   90.00
_cell.angle_beta   90.00
_cell.angle_gamma   90.00
#
_symmetry.space_group_name_H-M   'P 1'
#
loop_
_entity.id
_entity.type
_entity.pdbx_description
1 polymer ?
#
loop_
_entity_poly.entity_id
_entity_poly.type
_entity_poly.pdbx_seq_one_letter_code
_entity_poly.pdbx_strand_id
1 'polypeptide(L)'
;MPRGLADKRGPEECDAAALLSLINSCDHFMVDRKKVTEVIKCRNEIMHSSEMKVSSTWLRDFHKKIQNFLNEFRNIPEIVAVYSRIEQLLTSDWAVHIPEEDQRDGRECEIGSYLSVSQVNEIEMELLKEKLQEIYRQAEEQEVFSEEISNQLEVVKEFLRNNEDLRNGLTEVMQKLDSLHLQHQKLDSKEAVIQTPEKKA
;
A
#
# COMPACT_ATOMS: atom_id res chain seq x y z
N MET A 1 27.84 39.18 -3.39
CA MET A 1 27.03 38.04 -2.88
C MET A 1 25.62 38.13 -3.45
N PRO A 2 24.98 36.99 -3.77
CA PRO A 2 23.56 36.93 -4.11
C PRO A 2 22.70 37.50 -2.97
N ARG A 3 21.56 38.13 -3.29
CA ARG A 3 20.68 38.75 -2.28
C ARG A 3 20.22 37.69 -1.26
N GLY A 4 20.44 37.95 0.03
CA GLY A 4 20.01 37.09 1.14
C GLY A 4 21.08 36.14 1.71
N LEU A 5 22.30 36.11 1.16
CA LEU A 5 23.39 35.22 1.60
C LEU A 5 24.65 36.00 2.01
N ALA A 6 24.51 37.05 2.83
CA ALA A 6 25.63 37.88 3.26
C ALA A 6 26.59 37.15 4.23
N ASP A 7 26.11 36.14 4.95
CA ASP A 7 26.87 35.40 5.98
C ASP A 7 27.66 34.19 5.45
N LYS A 8 27.43 33.79 4.19
CA LYS A 8 28.13 32.66 3.57
C LYS A 8 29.52 33.09 3.09
N ARG A 9 30.54 32.24 3.22
CA ARG A 9 31.94 32.63 2.96
C ARG A 9 32.43 32.32 1.54
N GLY A 10 31.73 31.47 0.79
CA GLY A 10 32.15 31.12 -0.56
C GLY A 10 31.03 30.57 -1.47
N PRO A 11 31.34 30.40 -2.77
CA PRO A 11 30.39 29.91 -3.78
C PRO A 11 29.91 28.47 -3.50
N GLU A 12 30.72 27.66 -2.83
CA GLU A 12 30.40 26.28 -2.42
C GLU A 12 29.24 26.18 -1.42
N GLU A 13 28.97 27.25 -0.66
CA GLU A 13 27.85 27.32 0.27
C GLU A 13 26.59 27.91 -0.38
N CYS A 14 26.70 28.46 -1.59
CA CYS A 14 25.59 29.10 -2.30
C CYS A 14 24.74 28.07 -3.03
N ASP A 15 23.42 28.23 -3.00
CA ASP A 15 22.54 27.42 -3.84
C ASP A 15 22.63 27.85 -5.31
N ALA A 16 22.13 26.99 -6.21
CA ALA A 16 22.17 27.27 -7.64
C ALA A 16 21.41 28.57 -8.03
N ALA A 17 20.33 28.89 -7.31
CA ALA A 17 19.55 30.10 -7.55
C ALA A 17 20.37 31.37 -7.28
N ALA A 18 21.11 31.35 -6.19
CA ALA A 18 21.98 32.42 -5.73
C ALA A 18 23.14 32.61 -6.71
N LEU A 19 23.79 31.52 -7.13
CA LEU A 19 24.85 31.56 -8.15
C LEU A 19 24.35 32.13 -9.49
N LEU A 20 23.20 31.67 -9.98
CA LEU A 20 22.59 32.20 -11.21
C LEU A 20 22.25 33.69 -11.08
N SER A 21 21.76 34.13 -9.92
CA SER A 21 21.48 35.55 -9.66
C SER A 21 22.76 36.40 -9.65
N LEU A 22 23.85 35.88 -9.08
CA LEU A 22 25.16 36.55 -9.11
C LEU A 22 25.69 36.67 -10.54
N ILE A 23 25.68 35.57 -11.31
CA ILE A 23 26.11 35.57 -12.71
C ILE A 23 25.30 36.56 -13.53
N ASN A 24 23.99 36.69 -13.26
CA ASN A 24 23.12 37.60 -13.99
C ASN A 24 23.33 39.09 -13.64
N SER A 25 23.80 39.41 -12.43
CA SER A 25 23.89 40.79 -11.92
C SER A 25 25.31 41.35 -11.82
N CYS A 26 26.34 40.49 -11.90
CA CYS A 26 27.73 40.87 -11.74
C CYS A 26 28.41 41.09 -13.09
N ASP A 27 29.03 42.27 -13.27
CA ASP A 27 29.70 42.67 -14.52
C ASP A 27 31.02 41.91 -14.77
N HIS A 28 31.55 41.20 -13.77
CA HIS A 28 32.75 40.37 -13.94
C HIS A 28 32.49 39.10 -14.78
N PHE A 29 31.23 38.67 -14.93
CA PHE A 29 30.89 37.54 -15.78
C PHE A 29 30.62 38.01 -17.20
N MET A 30 31.49 37.63 -18.13
CA MET A 30 31.35 37.90 -19.57
C MET A 30 30.44 36.85 -20.22
N VAL A 31 29.15 36.88 -19.87
CA VAL A 31 28.14 35.93 -20.37
C VAL A 31 26.90 36.66 -20.89
N ASP A 32 26.20 36.06 -21.85
CA ASP A 32 24.91 36.58 -22.30
C ASP A 32 23.84 36.44 -21.20
N ARG A 33 23.50 37.56 -20.56
CA ARG A 33 22.48 37.66 -19.50
C ARG A 33 21.12 37.11 -19.90
N LYS A 34 20.77 37.12 -21.19
CA LYS A 34 19.51 36.55 -21.66
C LYS A 34 19.46 35.05 -21.39
N LYS A 35 20.56 34.34 -21.65
CA LYS A 35 20.67 32.90 -21.43
C LYS A 35 20.58 32.55 -19.95
N VAL A 36 21.21 33.34 -19.09
CA VAL A 36 21.10 33.18 -17.62
C VAL A 36 19.66 33.40 -17.15
N THR A 37 19.01 34.44 -17.67
CA THR A 37 17.62 34.77 -17.34
C THR A 37 16.65 33.67 -17.76
N GLU A 38 16.87 33.03 -18.91
CA GLU A 38 16.05 31.90 -19.37
C GLU A 38 16.13 30.69 -18.45
N VAL A 39 17.33 30.36 -17.96
CA VAL A 39 17.52 29.27 -16.99
C VAL A 39 16.83 29.59 -15.66
N ILE A 40 16.94 30.84 -15.18
CA ILE A 40 16.25 31.30 -13.97
C ILE A 40 14.72 31.19 -14.14
N LYS A 41 14.18 31.57 -15.30
CA LYS A 41 12.74 31.45 -15.61
C LYS A 41 12.29 29.99 -15.56
N CYS A 42 13.00 29.08 -16.22
CA CYS A 42 12.65 27.66 -16.20
C CYS A 42 12.65 27.08 -14.78
N ARG A 43 13.64 27.44 -13.94
CA ARG A 43 13.64 27.05 -12.52
C ARG A 43 12.40 27.56 -11.81
N ASN A 44 12.07 28.84 -11.99
CA ASN A 44 10.92 29.45 -11.35
C ASN A 44 9.60 28.82 -11.84
N GLU A 45 9.49 28.47 -13.12
CA GLU A 45 8.31 27.77 -13.65
C GLU A 45 8.08 26.42 -12.97
N ILE A 46 9.13 25.61 -12.77
CA ILE A 46 9.02 24.35 -12.02
C ILE A 46 8.63 24.62 -10.57
N MET A 47 9.34 25.53 -9.90
CA MET A 47 9.15 25.79 -8.47
C MET A 47 7.77 26.35 -8.12
N HIS A 48 7.12 27.06 -9.04
CA HIS A 48 5.78 27.60 -8.86
C HIS A 48 4.69 26.75 -9.53
N SER A 49 5.04 25.59 -10.10
CA SER A 49 4.06 24.63 -10.62
C SER A 49 3.47 23.83 -9.47
N SER A 50 2.16 23.99 -9.23
CA SER A 50 1.44 23.28 -8.17
C SER A 50 1.38 21.76 -8.38
N GLU A 51 1.47 21.32 -9.64
CA GLU A 51 1.38 19.90 -9.99
C GLU A 51 2.75 19.22 -10.09
N MET A 52 3.86 19.99 -10.05
CA MET A 52 5.23 19.50 -10.29
C MET A 52 5.41 18.66 -11.58
N LYS A 53 4.43 18.70 -12.49
CA LYS A 53 4.44 18.01 -13.77
C LYS A 53 5.04 18.92 -14.83
N VAL A 54 5.94 18.37 -15.63
CA VAL A 54 6.52 19.01 -16.80
C VAL A 54 6.25 18.15 -18.03
N SER A 55 5.86 18.77 -19.14
CA SER A 55 5.70 18.04 -20.39
C SER A 55 7.06 17.64 -20.97
N SER A 56 7.09 16.59 -21.80
CA SER A 56 8.28 16.19 -22.53
C SER A 56 8.80 17.29 -23.47
N THR A 57 7.89 18.10 -24.03
CA THR A 57 8.23 19.27 -24.85
C THR A 57 8.96 20.33 -24.01
N TRP A 58 8.46 20.61 -22.81
CA TRP A 58 9.08 21.57 -21.88
C TRP A 58 10.47 21.10 -21.44
N LEU A 59 10.65 19.81 -21.11
CA LEU A 59 11.96 19.25 -20.73
C LEU A 59 12.99 19.37 -21.86
N ARG A 60 12.58 19.12 -23.10
CA ARG A 60 13.45 19.30 -24.27
C ARG A 60 13.86 20.76 -24.48
N ASP A 61 12.93 21.69 -24.26
CA ASP A 61 13.23 23.12 -24.37
C ASP A 61 14.11 23.60 -23.21
N PHE A 62 13.91 23.08 -21.99
CA PHE A 62 14.79 23.30 -20.85
C PHE A 62 16.20 22.78 -21.12
N HIS A 63 16.34 21.56 -21.67
CA HIS A 63 17.63 21.00 -22.07
C HIS A 63 18.38 21.93 -23.03
N LYS A 64 17.72 22.43 -24.08
CA LYS A 64 18.33 23.38 -25.03
C LYS A 64 18.78 24.68 -24.33
N LYS A 65 17.98 25.22 -23.42
CA LYS A 65 18.32 26.44 -22.67
C LYS A 65 19.54 26.24 -21.76
N ILE A 66 19.62 25.08 -21.09
CA ILE A 66 20.80 24.71 -20.27
C ILE A 66 22.05 24.57 -21.15
N GLN A 67 21.95 23.89 -22.30
CA GLN A 67 23.08 23.78 -23.24
C GLN A 67 23.54 25.15 -23.73
N ASN A 68 22.60 26.04 -24.08
CA ASN A 68 22.92 27.40 -24.51
C ASN A 68 23.65 28.20 -23.42
N PHE A 69 23.25 28.06 -22.16
CA PHE A 69 23.92 28.67 -21.02
C PHE A 69 25.32 28.08 -20.77
N LEU A 70 25.46 26.75 -20.78
CA LEU A 70 26.76 26.09 -20.58
C LEU A 70 27.76 26.42 -21.70
N ASN A 71 27.26 26.69 -22.91
CA ASN A 71 28.10 27.09 -24.04
C ASN A 71 28.86 28.41 -23.80
N GLU A 72 28.38 29.27 -22.90
CA GLU A 72 29.09 30.50 -22.49
C GLU A 72 30.40 30.20 -21.74
N PHE A 73 30.53 29.00 -21.17
CA PHE A 73 31.65 28.60 -20.33
C PHE A 73 32.54 27.52 -20.97
N ARG A 74 32.45 27.32 -22.29
CA ARG A 74 33.29 26.33 -23.01
C ARG A 74 34.79 26.52 -22.82
N ASN A 75 35.21 27.73 -22.48
CA ASN A 75 36.60 28.06 -22.23
C ASN A 75 37.12 27.55 -20.86
N ILE A 76 36.23 27.02 -20.01
CA ILE A 76 36.54 26.50 -18.67
C ILE A 76 36.60 24.97 -18.73
N PRO A 77 37.79 24.35 -18.62
CA PRO A 77 37.97 22.89 -18.77
C PRO A 77 37.11 22.06 -17.82
N GLU A 78 36.93 22.52 -16.59
CA GLU A 78 36.14 21.86 -15.55
C GLU A 78 34.66 21.76 -15.96
N ILE A 79 34.13 22.80 -16.60
CA ILE A 79 32.74 22.81 -17.09
C ILE A 79 32.60 21.87 -18.30
N VAL A 80 33.59 21.83 -19.18
CA VAL A 80 33.61 20.91 -20.32
C VAL A 80 33.63 19.45 -19.84
N ALA A 81 34.39 19.14 -18.79
CA ALA A 81 34.41 17.80 -18.20
C ALA A 81 33.03 17.38 -17.67
N VAL A 82 32.32 18.30 -16.99
CA VAL A 82 30.98 18.05 -16.44
C VAL A 82 29.88 18.10 -17.51
N TYR A 83 30.10 18.77 -18.64
CA TYR A 83 29.14 18.90 -19.72
C TYR A 83 28.64 17.54 -20.21
N SER A 84 29.56 16.59 -20.41
CA SER A 84 29.22 15.22 -20.83
C SER A 84 28.28 14.51 -19.85
N ARG A 85 28.48 14.73 -18.54
CA ARG A 85 27.63 14.17 -17.49
C ARG A 85 26.24 14.80 -17.47
N ILE A 86 26.17 16.11 -17.69
CA ILE A 86 24.90 16.84 -17.78
C ILE A 86 24.12 16.39 -19.02
N GLU A 87 24.80 16.22 -20.16
CA GLU A 87 24.19 15.75 -21.39
C GLU A 87 23.64 14.32 -21.23
N GLN A 88 24.40 13.41 -20.62
CA GLN A 88 23.90 12.07 -20.25
C GLN A 88 22.65 12.15 -19.38
N LEU A 89 22.65 12.99 -18.34
CA LEU A 89 21.53 13.13 -17.41
C LEU A 89 20.27 13.65 -18.10
N LEU A 90 20.41 14.61 -19.01
CA LEU A 90 19.29 15.21 -19.73
C LEU A 90 18.77 14.35 -20.89
N THR A 91 19.58 13.41 -21.40
CA THR A 91 19.20 12.48 -22.47
C THR A 91 18.77 11.10 -21.95
N SER A 92 18.98 10.83 -20.66
CA SER A 92 18.55 9.60 -20.01
C SER A 92 17.03 9.50 -20.00
N ASP A 93 16.53 8.28 -20.19
CA ASP A 93 15.13 7.98 -19.98
C ASP A 93 14.85 7.94 -18.47
N TRP A 94 13.95 8.81 -18.01
CA TRP A 94 13.49 8.87 -16.63
C TRP A 94 12.22 8.06 -16.41
N ALA A 95 11.87 7.17 -17.34
CA ALA A 95 10.83 6.19 -17.14
C ALA A 95 11.07 5.46 -15.81
N VAL A 96 10.11 5.63 -14.89
CA VAL A 96 10.11 4.87 -13.64
C VAL A 96 9.78 3.43 -14.03
N HIS A 97 10.77 2.55 -13.90
CA HIS A 97 10.52 1.12 -13.98
C HIS A 97 9.70 0.74 -12.74
N ILE A 98 8.39 0.63 -12.91
CA ILE A 98 7.48 0.06 -11.92
C ILE A 98 7.50 -1.44 -12.19
N PRO A 99 8.16 -2.26 -11.35
CA PRO A 99 8.05 -3.71 -11.47
C PRO A 99 6.57 -4.09 -11.36
N GLU A 100 6.11 -5.08 -12.13
CA GLU A 100 4.70 -5.53 -12.09
C GLU A 100 4.25 -5.98 -10.69
N GLU A 101 5.20 -6.34 -9.83
CA GLU A 101 4.96 -6.59 -8.40
C GLU A 101 5.50 -5.43 -7.56
N ASP A 102 4.59 -4.71 -6.92
CA ASP A 102 4.88 -3.76 -5.86
C ASP A 102 5.59 -4.53 -4.73
N GLN A 103 6.92 -4.40 -4.62
CA GLN A 103 7.65 -4.96 -3.49
C GLN A 103 7.13 -4.25 -2.24
N ARG A 104 6.39 -4.98 -1.40
CA ARG A 104 5.89 -4.46 -0.12
C ARG A 104 7.09 -3.92 0.66
N ASP A 105 6.96 -2.68 1.09
CA ASP A 105 7.87 -1.89 1.93
C ASP A 105 8.07 -2.47 3.36
N GLY A 106 7.53 -3.67 3.62
CA GLY A 106 7.84 -4.44 4.80
C GLY A 106 9.25 -5.03 4.69
N ARG A 107 9.99 -5.06 5.81
CA ARG A 107 11.23 -5.86 5.90
C ARG A 107 10.94 -7.24 5.32
N GLU A 108 11.75 -7.69 4.37
CA GLU A 108 11.97 -9.10 4.11
C GLU A 108 12.44 -9.70 5.44
N CYS A 109 11.49 -10.11 6.29
CA CYS A 109 11.80 -11.00 7.38
C CYS A 109 12.37 -12.24 6.69
N GLU A 110 13.66 -12.45 6.93
CA GLU A 110 14.40 -13.65 6.59
C GLU A 110 13.48 -14.86 6.79
N ILE A 111 13.06 -15.47 5.67
CA ILE A 111 12.73 -16.89 5.54
C ILE A 111 11.97 -17.41 6.79
N GLY A 112 10.69 -17.09 6.88
CA GLY A 112 9.83 -17.49 7.99
C GLY A 112 8.48 -18.04 7.54
N SER A 113 8.50 -18.95 6.55
CA SER A 113 7.37 -19.79 6.14
C SER A 113 6.11 -19.05 5.69
N TYR A 114 6.05 -18.69 4.39
CA TYR A 114 4.74 -18.60 3.74
C TYR A 114 4.03 -19.94 3.95
N LEU A 115 2.90 -19.93 4.66
CA LEU A 115 2.10 -21.13 4.84
C LEU A 115 1.67 -21.60 3.46
N SER A 116 1.90 -22.88 3.16
CA SER A 116 1.32 -23.48 1.97
C SER A 116 -0.19 -23.45 2.07
N VAL A 117 -0.88 -23.49 0.92
CA VAL A 117 -2.35 -23.58 0.86
C VAL A 117 -2.88 -24.73 1.74
N SER A 118 -2.16 -25.85 1.80
CA SER A 118 -2.51 -26.98 2.66
C SER A 118 -2.38 -26.68 4.16
N GLN A 119 -1.36 -25.92 4.58
CA GLN A 119 -1.19 -25.52 5.97
C GLN A 119 -2.26 -24.51 6.40
N VAL A 120 -2.64 -23.60 5.51
CA VAL A 120 -3.74 -22.65 5.78
C VAL A 120 -5.05 -23.42 5.96
N ASN A 121 -5.36 -24.35 5.05
CA ASN A 121 -6.57 -25.18 5.15
C ASN A 121 -6.60 -26.03 6.42
N GLU A 122 -5.47 -26.59 6.84
CA GLU A 122 -5.37 -27.33 8.11
C GLU A 122 -5.69 -26.46 9.33
N ILE A 123 -5.16 -25.23 9.36
CA ILE A 123 -5.43 -24.25 10.43
C ILE A 123 -6.92 -23.86 10.43
N GLU A 124 -7.49 -23.56 9.26
CA GLU A 124 -8.90 -23.20 9.12
C GLU A 124 -9.82 -24.33 9.59
N MET A 125 -9.48 -25.57 9.25
CA MET A 125 -10.25 -26.74 9.65
C MET A 125 -10.19 -26.99 11.16
N GLU A 126 -9.03 -26.88 11.81
CA GLU A 126 -8.92 -27.03 13.26
C GLU A 126 -9.61 -25.87 14.00
N LEU A 127 -9.51 -24.63 13.51
CA LEU A 127 -10.22 -23.49 14.10
C LEU A 127 -11.74 -23.66 14.02
N LEU A 128 -12.25 -24.12 12.88
CA LEU A 128 -13.68 -24.31 12.68
C LEU A 128 -14.22 -25.48 13.50
N LYS A 129 -13.42 -26.54 13.67
CA LYS A 129 -13.72 -27.65 14.56
C LYS A 129 -13.77 -27.22 16.02
N GLU A 130 -12.83 -26.39 16.48
CA GLU A 130 -12.85 -25.80 17.82
C GLU A 130 -14.12 -24.96 18.02
N LYS A 131 -14.49 -24.14 17.03
CA LYS A 131 -15.72 -23.34 17.09
C LYS A 131 -16.98 -24.21 17.19
N LEU A 132 -17.05 -25.31 16.43
CA LEU A 132 -18.15 -26.26 16.50
C LEU A 132 -18.23 -26.96 17.87
N GLN A 133 -17.08 -27.31 18.47
CA GLN A 133 -17.02 -27.89 19.81
C GLN A 133 -17.43 -26.89 20.90
N GLU A 134 -17.11 -25.61 20.74
CA GLU A 134 -17.57 -24.55 21.64
C GLU A 134 -19.09 -24.43 21.61
N ILE A 135 -19.69 -24.38 20.41
CA ILE A 135 -21.15 -24.36 20.22
C ILE A 135 -21.79 -25.60 20.87
N TYR A 136 -21.17 -26.77 20.72
CA TYR A 136 -21.64 -28.00 21.36
C TYR A 136 -21.65 -27.91 22.88
N ARG A 137 -20.56 -27.41 23.48
CA ARG A 137 -20.47 -27.27 24.94
C ARG A 137 -21.49 -26.26 25.47
N GLN A 138 -21.69 -25.15 24.76
CA GLN A 138 -22.73 -24.17 25.11
C GLN A 138 -24.14 -24.79 25.09
N ALA A 139 -24.40 -25.70 24.15
CA ALA A 139 -25.65 -26.44 24.08
C ALA A 139 -25.80 -27.53 25.16
N GLU A 140 -24.71 -28.11 25.67
CA GLU A 140 -24.76 -29.04 26.81
C GLU A 140 -24.95 -28.30 28.14
N GLU A 141 -24.35 -27.11 28.30
CA GLU A 141 -24.43 -26.32 29.52
C GLU A 141 -25.79 -25.62 29.68
N GLN A 142 -26.45 -25.26 28.59
CA GLN A 142 -27.82 -24.76 28.59
C GLN A 142 -28.79 -25.93 28.39
N GLU A 143 -29.53 -26.32 29.43
CA GLU A 143 -30.55 -27.39 29.33
C GLU A 143 -31.62 -27.13 28.24
N VAL A 144 -31.73 -25.90 27.74
CA VAL A 144 -32.61 -25.48 26.63
C VAL A 144 -31.78 -24.92 25.47
N PHE A 145 -32.05 -25.41 24.26
CA PHE A 145 -31.38 -24.94 23.05
C PHE A 145 -31.83 -23.51 22.71
N SER A 146 -31.02 -22.52 23.09
CA SER A 146 -31.33 -21.11 22.85
C SER A 146 -31.37 -20.78 21.36
N GLU A 147 -32.24 -19.84 20.98
CA GLU A 147 -32.32 -19.26 19.62
C GLU A 147 -30.95 -18.73 19.15
N GLU A 148 -30.11 -18.29 20.07
CA GLU A 148 -28.76 -17.80 19.79
C GLU A 148 -27.80 -18.92 19.34
N ILE A 149 -27.88 -20.11 19.94
CA ILE A 149 -27.07 -21.28 19.56
C ILE A 149 -27.51 -21.79 18.17
N SER A 150 -28.82 -21.80 17.92
CA SER A 150 -29.37 -22.14 16.60
C SER A 150 -28.91 -21.17 15.52
N ASN A 151 -28.92 -19.87 15.80
CA ASN A 151 -28.45 -18.85 14.86
C ASN A 151 -26.95 -18.99 14.56
N GLN A 152 -26.12 -19.22 15.57
CA GLN A 152 -24.69 -19.45 15.37
C GLN A 152 -24.42 -20.70 14.54
N LEU A 153 -25.17 -21.78 14.76
CA LEU A 153 -25.07 -23.01 13.99
C LEU A 153 -25.45 -22.79 12.51
N GLU A 154 -26.52 -22.06 12.24
CA GLU A 154 -26.95 -21.75 10.86
C GLU A 154 -25.92 -20.88 10.12
N VAL A 155 -25.28 -19.93 10.81
CA VAL A 155 -24.19 -19.14 10.22
C VAL A 155 -23.01 -20.03 9.81
N VAL A 156 -22.63 -21.00 10.65
CA VAL A 156 -21.55 -21.94 10.33
C VAL A 156 -21.95 -22.89 9.19
N LYS A 157 -23.20 -23.35 9.15
CA LYS A 157 -23.74 -24.17 8.05
C LYS A 157 -23.68 -23.43 6.72
N GLU A 158 -24.08 -22.16 6.70
CA GLU A 158 -24.06 -21.34 5.49
C GLU A 158 -22.62 -21.04 5.06
N PHE A 159 -21.71 -20.78 5.99
CA PHE A 159 -20.29 -20.64 5.69
C PHE A 159 -19.71 -21.91 5.04
N LEU A 160 -20.04 -23.09 5.57
CA LEU A 160 -19.57 -24.38 5.01
C LEU A 160 -20.21 -24.72 3.66
N ARG A 161 -21.43 -24.26 3.36
CA ARG A 161 -22.01 -24.43 2.02
C ARG A 161 -21.21 -23.72 0.94
N ASN A 162 -20.64 -22.57 1.29
CA ASN A 162 -19.85 -21.74 0.39
C ASN A 162 -18.38 -22.19 0.28
N ASN A 163 -17.92 -23.11 1.15
CA ASN A 163 -16.53 -23.60 1.18
C ASN A 163 -16.48 -25.13 1.16
N GLU A 164 -16.33 -25.71 -0.03
CA GLU A 164 -16.44 -27.17 -0.24
C GLU A 164 -15.32 -27.98 0.39
N ASP A 165 -14.11 -27.44 0.40
CA ASP A 165 -12.92 -28.03 1.00
C ASP A 165 -13.08 -28.24 2.51
N LEU A 166 -13.54 -27.22 3.22
CA LEU A 166 -13.83 -27.28 4.66
C LEU A 166 -15.05 -28.18 4.96
N ARG A 167 -16.08 -28.13 4.12
CA ARG A 167 -17.30 -28.93 4.27
C ARG A 167 -17.00 -30.43 4.28
N ASN A 168 -16.17 -30.88 3.34
CA ASN A 168 -15.82 -32.29 3.20
C ASN A 168 -15.06 -32.80 4.43
N GLY A 169 -14.17 -31.98 5.00
CA GLY A 169 -13.40 -32.33 6.21
C GLY A 169 -14.23 -32.37 7.49
N LEU A 170 -15.32 -31.59 7.58
CA LEU A 170 -16.10 -31.41 8.82
C LEU A 170 -17.48 -32.08 8.81
N THR A 171 -17.80 -32.86 7.78
CA THR A 171 -19.12 -33.49 7.62
C THR A 171 -19.52 -34.37 8.83
N GLU A 172 -18.59 -35.16 9.38
CA GLU A 172 -18.86 -36.00 10.55
C GLU A 172 -19.17 -35.19 11.81
N VAL A 173 -18.48 -34.06 12.00
CA VAL A 173 -18.69 -33.16 13.14
C VAL A 173 -20.06 -32.49 13.03
N MET A 174 -20.46 -32.09 11.82
CA MET A 174 -21.79 -31.54 11.56
C MET A 174 -22.91 -32.55 11.82
N GLN A 175 -22.75 -33.80 11.36
CA GLN A 175 -23.77 -34.84 11.57
C GLN A 175 -24.01 -35.15 13.05
N LYS A 176 -22.96 -35.11 13.87
CA LYS A 176 -23.10 -35.21 15.33
C LYS A 176 -23.91 -34.05 15.90
N LEU A 177 -23.62 -32.83 15.45
CA LEU A 177 -24.29 -31.62 15.94
C LEU A 177 -25.78 -31.58 15.54
N ASP A 178 -26.11 -31.99 14.31
CA ASP A 178 -27.50 -32.12 13.87
C ASP A 178 -28.27 -33.20 14.65
N SER A 179 -27.60 -34.30 15.01
CA SER A 179 -28.21 -35.37 15.83
C SER A 179 -28.55 -34.88 17.24
N LEU A 180 -27.70 -34.03 17.82
CA LEU A 180 -27.87 -33.45 19.15
C LEU A 180 -28.92 -32.34 19.15
N HIS A 181 -28.95 -31.50 18.12
CA HIS A 181 -30.04 -30.55 17.92
C HIS A 181 -31.40 -31.26 17.81
N LEU A 182 -31.47 -32.37 17.07
CA LEU A 182 -32.68 -33.17 16.92
C LEU A 182 -33.11 -33.88 18.22
N GLN A 183 -32.15 -34.25 19.08
CA GLN A 183 -32.43 -34.84 20.39
C GLN A 183 -33.04 -33.83 21.37
N HIS A 184 -32.51 -32.60 21.40
CA HIS A 184 -33.05 -31.51 22.22
C HIS A 184 -34.44 -31.05 21.73
N GLN A 185 -34.65 -30.94 20.42
CA GLN A 185 -35.97 -30.62 19.85
C GLN A 185 -37.04 -31.68 20.19
N LYS A 186 -36.65 -32.95 20.32
CA LYS A 186 -37.55 -34.04 20.77
C LYS A 186 -37.86 -34.00 22.27
N LEU A 187 -36.99 -33.42 23.09
CA LEU A 187 -37.21 -33.22 24.53
C LEU A 187 -38.22 -32.09 24.79
N ASP A 188 -38.08 -30.95 24.11
CA ASP A 188 -39.05 -29.85 24.14
C ASP A 188 -40.46 -30.30 23.72
N SER A 189 -40.54 -31.19 22.73
CA SER A 189 -41.79 -31.75 22.24
C SER A 189 -42.50 -32.68 23.25
N LYS A 190 -41.75 -33.31 24.16
CA LYS A 190 -42.30 -34.23 25.18
C LYS A 190 -42.73 -33.50 26.45
N GLU A 191 -42.05 -32.43 26.84
CA GLU A 191 -42.47 -31.61 27.99
C GLU A 191 -43.76 -30.83 27.72
N ALA A 192 -44.01 -30.42 26.47
CA ALA A 192 -45.28 -29.79 26.07
C ALA A 192 -46.51 -30.72 26.22
N VAL A 193 -46.33 -32.05 26.22
CA VAL A 193 -47.42 -33.03 26.29
C VAL A 193 -47.81 -33.39 27.74
N ILE A 194 -46.92 -33.17 28.72
CA ILE A 194 -47.15 -33.57 30.12
C ILE A 194 -47.95 -32.50 30.90
N GLN A 195 -48.11 -31.28 30.38
CA GLN A 195 -48.78 -30.16 31.08
C GLN A 195 -50.28 -29.98 30.79
N THR A 196 -51.00 -30.98 30.28
CA THR A 196 -52.48 -30.92 30.25
C THR A 196 -53.10 -31.91 31.25
N PRO A 197 -53.51 -31.47 32.47
CA PRO A 197 -54.36 -32.30 33.29
C PRO A 197 -55.81 -32.22 32.79
N GLU A 198 -56.35 -33.40 32.51
CA GLU A 198 -57.78 -33.67 32.30
C GLU A 198 -58.64 -32.94 33.35
N LYS A 199 -59.54 -32.06 32.92
CA LYS A 199 -60.76 -31.77 33.67
C LYS A 199 -61.91 -32.55 33.04
N LYS A 200 -62.16 -33.75 33.60
CA LYS A 200 -63.41 -34.49 33.44
C LYS A 200 -64.39 -34.10 34.55
N ALA A 201 -65.66 -34.02 34.13
CA ALA A 201 -66.92 -33.92 34.88
C ALA A 201 -67.24 -32.55 35.50
#